data_AF-A0A952EYN1-F1
#
_entry.id   AF-A0A952EYN1-F1
#
_cell.length_a   1.000
_cell.length_b   1.000
_cell.length_c   1.000
_cell.angle_alpha   90.00
_cell.angle_beta   90.00
_cell.angle_gamma   90.00
#
_symmetry.space_group_name_H-M   'P 1'
#
loop_
_entity.id
_entity.type
_entity.pdbx_description
1 polymer ?
#
loop_
_entity_poly.entity_id
_entity_poly.type
_entity_poly.pdbx_seq_one_letter_code
_entity_poly.pdbx_strand_id
1 'polypeptide(L)'
;VPGLHIPDTLWAGTDLRELASARLPEHWILKPNHRTGLVYFGHGQPDIQQLSAVTGSWLPRVEAEKLREWAYSKARPLFLAEEALGTPGSTPPDYKCYVFDGDVAVIEAIYRPTSNRLYLPDWSPLTVRYGEYDLAPVEPPPAGLDRMLAAAATLGSGFDFLRVDLYNIGGEVYFGEVTPYPGSGLGRFIPASFDAELGARWTLPSQRRLKSRPASTGGFPGFVATLPIDEGCVGGPAW
;
A
#
# COMPACT_ATOMS: atom_id res chain seq x y z
N VAL A 1 8.30 -11.88 1.99
CA VAL A 1 8.62 -11.46 3.37
C VAL A 1 8.06 -12.51 4.32
N PRO A 2 8.88 -13.23 5.10
CA PRO A 2 8.39 -14.23 6.04
C PRO A 2 7.39 -13.62 7.05
N GLY A 3 6.26 -14.30 7.27
CA GLY A 3 5.26 -13.89 8.27
C GLY A 3 4.41 -12.66 7.91
N LEU A 4 4.51 -12.16 6.66
CA LEU A 4 3.61 -11.16 6.12
C LEU A 4 2.49 -11.85 5.35
N HIS A 5 1.26 -11.65 5.79
CA HIS A 5 0.06 -12.12 5.08
C HIS A 5 -0.34 -11.12 4.01
N ILE A 6 -0.98 -11.59 2.94
CA ILE A 6 -1.55 -10.75 1.89
C ILE A 6 -3.03 -11.10 1.83
N PRO A 7 -3.94 -10.10 1.83
CA PRO A 7 -5.35 -10.36 1.63
C PRO A 7 -5.61 -11.19 0.37
N ASP A 8 -6.41 -12.24 0.49
CA ASP A 8 -6.80 -13.05 -0.66
C ASP A 8 -7.45 -12.19 -1.74
N THR A 9 -6.87 -12.20 -2.95
CA THR A 9 -7.48 -11.59 -4.13
C THR A 9 -8.49 -12.56 -4.71
N LEU A 10 -9.78 -12.30 -4.46
CA LEU A 10 -10.91 -13.13 -4.85
C LEU A 10 -11.23 -13.00 -6.35
N TRP A 11 -11.02 -11.80 -6.90
CA TRP A 11 -11.20 -11.50 -8.32
C TRP A 11 -10.45 -10.23 -8.70
N ALA A 12 -9.98 -10.15 -9.95
CA ALA A 12 -9.38 -8.95 -10.51
C ALA A 12 -9.80 -8.79 -11.97
N GLY A 13 -10.28 -7.61 -12.35
CA GLY A 13 -10.74 -7.38 -13.72
C GLY A 13 -11.28 -5.98 -13.96
N THR A 14 -11.73 -5.75 -15.19
CA THR A 14 -12.30 -4.47 -15.63
C THR A 14 -13.80 -4.54 -15.88
N ASP A 15 -14.36 -5.74 -16.02
CA ASP A 15 -15.78 -5.97 -16.26
C ASP A 15 -16.42 -6.57 -15.01
N LEU A 16 -17.19 -5.75 -14.28
CA LEU A 16 -17.85 -6.16 -13.04
C LEU A 16 -18.85 -7.31 -13.25
N ARG A 17 -19.32 -7.57 -14.47
CA ARG A 17 -20.19 -8.72 -14.75
C ARG A 17 -19.51 -10.05 -14.46
N GLU A 18 -18.18 -10.11 -14.60
CA GLU A 18 -17.40 -11.32 -14.28
C GLU A 18 -17.41 -11.63 -12.77
N LEU A 19 -17.48 -10.58 -11.93
CA LEU A 19 -17.54 -10.71 -10.48
C LEU A 19 -18.79 -11.47 -10.00
N ALA A 20 -19.90 -11.44 -10.75
CA ALA A 20 -21.13 -12.17 -10.42
C ALA A 20 -20.93 -13.69 -10.37
N SER A 21 -19.88 -14.20 -11.02
CA SER A 21 -19.54 -15.63 -11.03
C SER A 21 -18.42 -15.99 -10.03
N ALA A 22 -17.84 -14.99 -9.35
CA ALA A 22 -16.77 -15.20 -8.39
C ALA A 22 -17.31 -15.83 -7.10
N ARG A 23 -16.47 -16.67 -6.48
CA ARG A 23 -16.75 -17.22 -5.15
C ARG A 23 -16.37 -16.18 -4.10
N LEU A 24 -17.36 -15.39 -3.69
CA LEU A 24 -17.17 -14.36 -2.67
C LEU A 24 -17.59 -14.88 -1.29
N PRO A 25 -16.83 -14.57 -0.24
CA PRO A 25 -17.23 -14.83 1.14
C PRO A 25 -18.36 -13.89 1.58
N GLU A 26 -18.81 -14.03 2.83
CA GLU A 26 -19.85 -13.16 3.38
C GLU A 26 -19.43 -11.68 3.39
N HIS A 27 -18.14 -11.37 3.54
CA HIS A 27 -17.60 -10.01 3.54
C HIS A 27 -16.38 -9.89 2.64
N TRP A 28 -16.42 -8.92 1.73
CA TRP A 28 -15.33 -8.63 0.80
C TRP A 28 -15.26 -7.13 0.53
N ILE A 29 -14.14 -6.67 0.01
CA ILE A 29 -13.98 -5.29 -0.46
C ILE A 29 -13.74 -5.26 -1.96
N LEU A 30 -14.14 -4.18 -2.61
CA LEU A 30 -13.75 -3.87 -3.98
C LEU A 30 -13.10 -2.50 -4.02
N LYS A 31 -11.91 -2.43 -4.64
CA LYS A 31 -11.13 -1.20 -4.79
C LYS A 31 -10.49 -1.13 -6.18
N PRO A 32 -10.29 0.06 -6.75
CA PRO A 32 -9.44 0.22 -7.92
C PRO A 32 -7.96 0.17 -7.49
N ASN A 33 -7.10 -0.45 -8.30
CA ASN A 33 -5.68 -0.64 -7.96
C ASN A 33 -4.78 0.61 -8.13
N HIS A 34 -5.34 1.75 -8.54
CA HIS A 34 -4.57 2.93 -8.98
C HIS A 34 -5.15 4.25 -8.44
N ARG A 35 -6.04 4.17 -7.44
CA ARG A 35 -6.69 5.35 -6.84
C ARG A 35 -6.70 5.25 -5.32
N THR A 36 -6.89 6.39 -4.69
CA THR A 36 -6.97 6.54 -3.23
C THR A 36 -8.42 6.71 -2.77
N GLY A 37 -8.73 6.24 -1.56
CA GLY A 37 -9.98 6.52 -0.85
C GLY A 37 -11.25 5.88 -1.42
N LEU A 38 -11.14 5.02 -2.44
CA LEU A 38 -12.26 4.36 -3.09
C LEU A 38 -12.31 2.89 -2.69
N VAL A 39 -13.25 2.55 -1.80
CA VAL A 39 -13.50 1.18 -1.36
C VAL A 39 -15.01 0.96 -1.25
N TYR A 40 -15.48 -0.16 -1.80
CA TYR A 40 -16.85 -0.64 -1.63
C TYR A 40 -16.80 -1.88 -0.74
N PHE A 41 -17.61 -1.88 0.33
CA PHE A 41 -17.75 -3.03 1.21
C PHE A 41 -18.93 -3.87 0.75
N GLY A 42 -18.64 -5.07 0.26
CA GLY A 42 -19.62 -6.01 -0.26
C GLY A 42 -20.01 -7.07 0.76
N HIS A 43 -21.19 -7.65 0.53
CA HIS A 43 -21.76 -8.69 1.38
C HIS A 43 -22.36 -9.81 0.53
N GLY A 44 -21.89 -11.04 0.69
CA GLY A 44 -22.34 -12.19 -0.09
C GLY A 44 -22.24 -11.96 -1.61
N GLN A 45 -23.29 -12.32 -2.35
CA GLN A 45 -23.33 -12.15 -3.80
C GLN A 45 -23.54 -10.68 -4.20
N PRO A 46 -22.80 -10.16 -5.21
CA PRO A 46 -22.85 -8.74 -5.56
C PRO A 46 -24.09 -8.40 -6.40
N ASP A 47 -24.72 -7.26 -6.11
CA ASP A 47 -25.62 -6.61 -7.06
C ASP A 47 -24.78 -5.82 -8.08
N ILE A 48 -24.65 -6.36 -9.29
CA ILE A 48 -23.84 -5.77 -10.35
C ILE A 48 -24.39 -4.42 -10.82
N GLN A 49 -25.70 -4.19 -10.78
CA GLN A 49 -26.28 -2.90 -11.17
C GLN A 49 -25.91 -1.82 -10.16
N GLN A 50 -26.09 -2.11 -8.87
CA GLN A 50 -25.69 -1.21 -7.79
C GLN A 50 -24.18 -0.94 -7.84
N LEU A 51 -23.37 -1.99 -7.99
CA LEU A 51 -21.93 -1.88 -8.01
C LEU A 51 -21.46 -1.01 -9.18
N SER A 52 -22.04 -1.20 -10.38
CA SER A 52 -21.75 -0.38 -11.56
C SER A 52 -22.13 1.08 -11.35
N ALA A 53 -23.26 1.36 -10.68
CA ALA A 53 -23.68 2.72 -10.37
C ALA A 53 -22.72 3.44 -9.41
N VAL A 54 -22.20 2.74 -8.40
CA VAL A 54 -21.24 3.30 -7.43
C VAL A 54 -19.84 3.48 -8.04
N THR A 55 -19.39 2.53 -8.85
CA THR A 55 -18.00 2.42 -9.28
C THR A 55 -17.72 2.89 -10.71
N GLY A 56 -18.76 3.29 -11.47
CA GLY A 56 -18.63 3.61 -12.89
C GLY A 56 -17.61 4.71 -13.24
N SER A 57 -17.18 5.51 -12.27
CA SER A 57 -16.14 6.56 -12.43
C SER A 57 -14.75 6.17 -11.92
N TRP A 58 -14.57 4.97 -11.38
CA TRP A 58 -13.34 4.58 -10.67
C TRP A 58 -12.19 4.27 -11.63
N LEU A 59 -12.43 3.49 -12.69
CA LEU A 59 -11.39 3.11 -13.67
C LEU A 59 -11.01 4.19 -14.68
N PRO A 60 -11.94 4.95 -15.29
CA PRO A 60 -11.59 5.83 -16.42
C PRO A 60 -10.73 7.04 -16.05
N ARG A 61 -10.59 7.36 -14.75
CA ARG A 61 -9.90 8.56 -14.26
C ARG A 61 -8.51 8.21 -13.76
N VAL A 62 -7.50 8.67 -14.47
CA VAL A 62 -6.12 8.64 -14.00
C VAL A 62 -5.80 10.02 -13.40
N GLU A 63 -5.75 10.13 -12.07
CA GLU A 63 -5.38 11.39 -11.40
C GLU A 63 -3.87 11.68 -11.48
N ALA A 64 -3.08 10.72 -11.96
CA ALA A 64 -1.62 10.75 -12.00
C ALA A 64 -1.05 12.00 -12.68
N GLU A 65 -1.64 12.46 -13.80
CA GLU A 65 -1.13 13.63 -14.53
C GLU A 65 -1.34 14.94 -13.77
N LYS A 66 -2.48 15.07 -13.08
CA LYS A 66 -2.84 16.25 -12.29
C LYS A 66 -1.98 16.36 -11.05
N LEU A 67 -1.72 15.23 -10.39
CA LEU A 67 -1.01 15.16 -9.12
C LEU A 67 0.50 14.88 -9.27
N ARG A 68 1.01 14.78 -10.51
CA ARG A 68 2.42 14.46 -10.85
C ARG A 68 2.89 13.07 -10.39
N GLU A 69 1.96 12.15 -10.20
CA GLU A 69 2.20 10.77 -9.74
C GLU A 69 2.42 9.82 -10.93
N TRP A 70 3.36 10.18 -11.82
CA TRP A 70 3.51 9.56 -13.14
C TRP A 70 3.64 8.03 -13.11
N ALA A 71 4.18 7.42 -12.04
CA ALA A 71 4.32 5.97 -11.97
C ALA A 71 2.96 5.24 -12.01
N TYR A 72 1.89 5.84 -11.46
CA TYR A 72 0.56 5.25 -11.52
C TYR A 72 -0.01 5.21 -12.95
N SER A 73 0.45 6.08 -13.86
CA SER A 73 0.07 6.01 -15.29
C SER A 73 0.60 4.76 -16.00
N LYS A 74 1.54 4.04 -15.37
CA LYS A 74 2.13 2.80 -15.91
C LYS A 74 1.39 1.55 -15.46
N ALA A 75 0.58 1.65 -14.40
CA ALA A 75 -0.25 0.55 -13.95
C ALA A 75 -1.41 0.31 -14.94
N ARG A 76 -1.78 -0.95 -15.15
CA ARG A 76 -3.04 -1.29 -15.83
C ARG A 76 -4.20 -1.04 -14.85
N PRO A 77 -5.13 -0.12 -15.15
CA PRO A 77 -6.29 0.11 -14.29
C PRO A 77 -7.19 -1.14 -14.25
N LEU A 78 -7.49 -1.61 -13.05
CA LEU A 78 -8.46 -2.68 -12.79
C LEU A 78 -9.07 -2.54 -11.42
N PHE A 79 -10.17 -3.27 -11.20
CA PHE A 79 -10.72 -3.51 -9.89
C PHE A 79 -10.10 -4.76 -9.27
N LEU A 80 -9.94 -4.72 -7.95
CA LEU A 80 -9.57 -5.84 -7.11
C LEU A 80 -10.71 -6.10 -6.14
N ALA A 81 -11.24 -7.32 -6.14
CA ALA A 81 -12.06 -7.84 -5.06
C ALA A 81 -11.17 -8.65 -4.12
N GLU A 82 -11.12 -8.27 -2.85
CA GLU A 82 -10.26 -8.88 -1.84
C GLU A 82 -11.08 -9.31 -0.63
N GLU A 83 -10.56 -10.25 0.15
CA GLU A 83 -11.12 -10.52 1.48
C GLU A 83 -11.16 -9.24 2.33
N ALA A 84 -12.24 -9.07 3.10
CA ALA A 84 -12.33 -7.97 4.04
C ALA A 84 -11.58 -8.34 5.33
N LEU A 85 -10.53 -7.58 5.65
CA LEU A 85 -9.80 -7.76 6.91
C LEU A 85 -10.55 -7.18 8.11
N GLY A 86 -10.44 -7.85 9.26
CA GLY A 86 -11.01 -7.40 10.53
C GLY A 86 -12.38 -8.01 10.83
N THR A 87 -13.09 -7.40 11.78
CA THR A 87 -14.46 -7.83 12.10
C THR A 87 -15.48 -7.09 11.23
N PRO A 88 -16.64 -7.71 10.90
CA PRO A 88 -17.69 -7.04 10.15
C PRO A 88 -18.07 -5.69 10.76
N GLY A 89 -18.02 -4.63 9.96
CA GLY A 89 -18.31 -3.26 10.41
C GLY A 89 -17.15 -2.54 11.11
N SER A 90 -15.98 -3.16 11.24
CA SER A 90 -14.76 -2.54 11.77
C SER A 90 -13.67 -2.49 10.71
N THR A 91 -12.91 -1.40 10.67
CA THR A 91 -11.67 -1.33 9.88
C THR A 91 -10.49 -1.48 10.83
N PRO A 92 -9.57 -2.43 10.60
CA PRO A 92 -8.38 -2.56 11.43
C PRO A 92 -7.54 -1.27 11.42
N PRO A 93 -6.78 -0.99 12.49
CA PRO A 93 -5.84 0.12 12.50
C PRO A 93 -4.86 0.01 11.33
N ASP A 94 -4.66 1.12 10.64
CA ASP A 94 -3.85 1.25 9.43
C ASP A 94 -2.52 1.91 9.82
N TYR A 95 -1.41 1.18 9.62
CA TYR A 95 -0.07 1.60 10.00
C TYR A 95 0.77 1.85 8.76
N LYS A 96 1.18 3.10 8.57
CA LYS A 96 1.91 3.53 7.38
C LYS A 96 3.37 3.77 7.73
N CYS A 97 4.23 2.87 7.27
CA CYS A 97 5.66 2.93 7.50
C CYS A 97 6.33 3.72 6.39
N TYR A 98 7.03 4.80 6.74
CA TYR A 98 7.81 5.61 5.81
C TYR A 98 9.22 5.03 5.77
N VAL A 99 9.63 4.52 4.62
CA VAL A 99 10.85 3.73 4.46
C VAL A 99 11.80 4.40 3.48
N PHE A 100 13.08 4.49 3.84
CA PHE A 100 14.17 5.05 3.02
C PHE A 100 15.24 3.98 2.85
N ASP A 101 15.30 3.36 1.67
CA ASP A 101 16.22 2.25 1.35
C ASP A 101 16.27 1.14 2.43
N GLY A 102 15.08 0.73 2.88
CA GLY A 102 14.91 -0.28 3.92
C GLY A 102 15.04 0.23 5.36
N ASP A 103 15.42 1.49 5.60
CA ASP A 103 15.35 2.12 6.92
C ASP A 103 13.93 2.66 7.18
N VAL A 104 13.21 2.06 8.14
CA VAL A 104 11.91 2.58 8.56
C VAL A 104 12.16 3.81 9.44
N ALA A 105 11.77 5.00 8.98
CA ALA A 105 12.05 6.24 9.70
C ALA A 105 10.92 6.66 10.64
N VAL A 106 9.67 6.46 10.23
CA VAL A 106 8.48 6.83 11.01
C VAL A 106 7.31 5.91 10.68
N ILE A 107 6.46 5.67 11.67
CA ILE A 107 5.21 4.93 11.55
C ILE A 107 4.06 5.91 11.81
N GLU A 108 3.15 6.07 10.87
CA GLU A 108 1.89 6.78 11.07
C GLU A 108 0.79 5.77 11.40
N ALA A 109 0.29 5.78 12.64
CA ALA A 109 -0.87 4.99 13.03
C ALA A 109 -2.14 5.83 12.81
N ILE A 110 -3.02 5.37 11.93
CA ILE A 110 -4.29 6.02 11.60
C ILE A 110 -5.41 5.47 12.49
N TYR A 111 -6.04 6.37 13.24
CA TYR A 111 -7.23 6.09 14.03
C TYR A 111 -8.41 6.84 13.42
N ARG A 112 -9.13 6.13 12.56
CA ARG A 112 -10.29 6.67 11.84
C ARG A 112 -11.36 7.18 12.82
N PRO A 113 -12.12 8.24 12.48
CA PRO A 113 -12.13 8.91 11.18
C PRO A 113 -11.12 10.07 11.02
N THR A 114 -10.63 10.68 12.10
CA THR A 114 -10.00 12.02 12.01
C THR A 114 -8.70 12.19 12.77
N SER A 115 -8.16 11.14 13.39
CA SER A 115 -6.94 11.27 14.21
C SER A 115 -5.84 10.32 13.78
N ASN A 116 -4.60 10.74 13.96
CA ASN A 116 -3.43 9.90 13.76
C ASN A 116 -2.39 10.19 14.84
N ARG A 117 -1.41 9.30 14.97
CA ARG A 117 -0.19 9.60 15.71
C ARG A 117 1.00 9.00 14.99
N LEU A 118 2.08 9.77 14.96
CA LEU A 118 3.35 9.34 14.43
C LEU A 118 4.22 8.78 15.55
N TYR A 119 4.97 7.73 15.23
CA TYR A 119 5.88 7.06 16.13
C TYR A 119 7.22 6.82 15.45
N LEU A 120 8.31 6.88 16.22
CA LEU A 120 9.58 6.31 15.79
C LEU A 120 9.50 4.77 15.75
N PRO A 121 10.45 4.07 15.11
CA PRO A 121 10.44 2.61 15.01
C PRO A 121 10.40 1.88 16.35
N ASP A 122 10.97 2.47 17.40
CA ASP A 122 10.93 1.95 18.78
C ASP A 122 9.60 2.22 19.50
N TRP A 123 8.60 2.70 18.78
CA TRP A 123 7.28 3.13 19.27
C TRP A 123 7.31 4.39 20.17
N SER A 124 8.39 5.17 20.16
CA SER A 124 8.42 6.48 20.82
C SER A 124 7.46 7.45 20.12
N PRO A 125 6.48 8.05 20.82
CA PRO A 125 5.48 8.91 20.20
C PRO A 125 6.05 10.27 19.82
N LEU A 126 5.65 10.77 18.65
CA LEU A 126 6.01 12.10 18.16
C LEU A 126 4.85 13.08 18.37
N THR A 127 5.17 14.31 18.75
CA THR A 127 4.22 15.44 18.77
C THR A 127 4.29 16.20 17.46
N VAL A 128 4.02 15.48 16.37
CA VAL A 128 4.00 15.98 15.00
C VAL A 128 2.58 15.76 14.46
N ARG A 129 2.01 16.78 13.81
CA ARG A 129 0.76 16.64 13.06
C ARG A 129 1.06 16.42 11.58
N TYR A 130 0.24 15.62 10.92
CA TYR A 130 0.25 15.49 9.46
C TYR A 130 -1.06 16.06 8.90
N GLY A 131 -0.96 17.15 8.15
CA GLY A 131 -2.12 17.88 7.63
C GLY A 131 -3.11 18.31 8.72
N GLU A 132 -4.40 18.07 8.46
CA GLU A 132 -5.51 18.45 9.34
C GLU A 132 -5.92 17.36 10.34
N TYR A 133 -5.15 16.25 10.44
CA TYR A 133 -5.44 15.23 11.44
C TYR A 133 -5.23 15.77 12.85
N ASP A 134 -6.15 15.41 13.74
CA ASP A 134 -6.00 15.58 15.17
C ASP A 134 -4.95 14.61 15.70
N LEU A 135 -4.18 15.04 16.70
CA LEU A 135 -3.20 14.18 17.34
C LEU A 135 -3.93 13.18 18.25
N ALA A 136 -3.97 11.92 17.83
CA ALA A 136 -4.55 10.81 18.58
C ALA A 136 -3.86 10.63 19.96
N PRO A 137 -4.47 9.95 20.95
CA PRO A 137 -3.79 9.55 22.17
C PRO A 137 -2.59 8.62 21.89
N VAL A 138 -1.73 8.45 22.89
CA VAL A 138 -0.66 7.45 22.84
C VAL A 138 -1.26 6.10 23.19
N GLU A 139 -1.07 5.12 22.31
CA GLU A 139 -1.52 3.74 22.50
C GLU A 139 -0.32 2.80 22.65
N PRO A 140 -0.49 1.62 23.29
CA PRO A 140 0.53 0.58 23.33
C PRO A 140 0.98 0.14 21.91
N PRO A 141 2.21 -0.35 21.76
CA PRO A 141 2.68 -0.88 20.47
C PRO A 141 1.81 -2.05 20.00
N PRO A 142 1.57 -2.18 18.68
CA PRO A 142 0.92 -3.35 18.12
C PRO A 142 1.75 -4.60 18.43
N ALA A 143 1.08 -5.71 18.75
CA ALA A 143 1.75 -6.98 19.03
C ALA A 143 2.63 -7.48 17.85
N GLY A 144 2.33 -7.05 16.62
CA GLY A 144 3.12 -7.36 15.42
C GLY A 144 4.22 -6.36 15.07
N LEU A 145 4.57 -5.39 15.93
CA LEU A 145 5.48 -4.27 15.58
C LEU A 145 6.79 -4.72 14.92
N ASP A 146 7.51 -5.67 15.52
CA ASP A 146 8.80 -6.15 14.97
C ASP A 146 8.63 -6.76 13.57
N ARG A 147 7.55 -7.51 13.37
CA ARG A 147 7.21 -8.10 12.07
C ARG A 147 6.84 -7.02 11.05
N MET A 148 6.11 -5.99 11.48
CA MET A 148 5.76 -4.85 10.63
C MET A 148 7.01 -4.09 10.18
N LEU A 149 7.92 -3.79 11.10
CA LEU A 149 9.19 -3.12 10.80
C LEU A 149 10.04 -3.93 9.82
N ALA A 150 10.20 -5.23 10.07
CA ALA A 150 10.95 -6.12 9.17
C ALA A 150 10.31 -6.21 7.78
N ALA A 151 8.98 -6.26 7.71
CA ALA A 151 8.25 -6.29 6.45
C ALA A 151 8.39 -4.99 5.66
N ALA A 152 8.18 -3.84 6.32
CA ALA A 152 8.32 -2.53 5.72
C ALA A 152 9.76 -2.28 5.23
N ALA A 153 10.77 -2.61 6.04
CA ALA A 153 12.18 -2.54 5.67
C ALA A 153 12.48 -3.38 4.43
N THR A 154 12.01 -4.62 4.39
CA THR A 154 12.25 -5.50 3.24
C THR A 154 11.57 -4.99 1.97
N LEU A 155 10.32 -4.52 2.07
CA LEU A 155 9.54 -4.03 0.92
C LEU A 155 10.05 -2.67 0.40
N GLY A 156 10.57 -1.82 1.28
CA GLY A 156 11.12 -0.51 0.92
C GLY A 156 12.60 -0.53 0.53
N SER A 157 13.30 -1.65 0.68
CA SER A 157 14.71 -1.77 0.31
C SER A 157 14.91 -1.60 -1.21
N GLY A 158 15.94 -0.84 -1.59
CA GLY A 158 16.23 -0.51 -2.99
C GLY A 158 15.42 0.67 -3.55
N PHE A 159 14.51 1.25 -2.77
CA PHE A 159 13.81 2.49 -3.10
C PHE A 159 14.37 3.65 -2.29
N ASP A 160 14.55 4.79 -2.94
CA ASP A 160 15.01 6.02 -2.29
C ASP A 160 13.99 6.57 -1.28
N PHE A 161 12.71 6.31 -1.53
CA PHE A 161 11.61 6.40 -0.58
C PHE A 161 10.44 5.50 -0.99
N LEU A 162 9.79 4.84 -0.01
CA LEU A 162 8.51 4.16 -0.20
C LEU A 162 7.71 4.17 1.10
N ARG A 163 6.41 4.47 1.02
CA ARG A 163 5.50 4.21 2.14
C ARG A 163 4.93 2.80 2.01
N VAL A 164 4.98 2.02 3.09
CA VAL A 164 4.43 0.67 3.17
C VAL A 164 3.31 0.66 4.19
N ASP A 165 2.11 0.35 3.75
CA ASP A 165 0.91 0.34 4.58
C ASP A 165 0.61 -1.09 5.02
N LEU A 166 0.40 -1.28 6.33
CA LEU A 166 0.25 -2.57 6.97
C LEU A 166 -0.93 -2.54 7.95
N TYR A 167 -1.52 -3.70 8.17
CA TYR A 167 -2.49 -3.94 9.24
C TYR A 167 -1.93 -4.90 10.27
N ASN A 168 -2.35 -4.76 11.53
CA ASN A 168 -2.05 -5.72 12.59
C ASN A 168 -3.35 -6.21 13.23
N ILE A 169 -3.63 -7.52 13.13
CA ILE A 169 -4.85 -8.15 13.61
C ILE A 169 -4.47 -9.33 14.50
N GLY A 170 -4.71 -9.21 15.80
CA GLY A 170 -4.35 -10.27 16.76
C GLY A 170 -2.84 -10.59 16.80
N GLY A 171 -1.99 -9.64 16.37
CA GLY A 171 -0.54 -9.83 16.24
C GLY A 171 -0.10 -10.21 14.83
N GLU A 172 -1.00 -10.70 13.99
CA GLU A 172 -0.70 -11.07 12.60
C GLU A 172 -0.65 -9.84 11.70
N VAL A 173 0.38 -9.78 10.85
CA VAL A 173 0.66 -8.63 9.99
C VAL A 173 0.17 -8.90 8.58
N TYR A 174 -0.65 -7.99 8.06
CA TYR A 174 -1.19 -8.06 6.71
C TYR A 174 -0.69 -6.89 5.87
N PHE A 175 -0.36 -7.18 4.62
CA PHE A 175 -0.04 -6.18 3.60
C PHE A 175 -1.29 -5.36 3.24
N GLY A 176 -1.16 -4.05 3.22
CA GLY A 176 -2.18 -3.13 2.72
C GLY A 176 -1.85 -2.61 1.32
N GLU A 177 -0.86 -1.73 1.22
CA GLU A 177 -0.41 -1.15 -0.04
C GLU A 177 1.06 -0.69 0.01
N VAL A 178 1.63 -0.45 -1.17
CA VAL A 178 2.88 0.32 -1.33
C VAL A 178 2.56 1.63 -2.04
N THR A 179 3.04 2.74 -1.48
CA THR A 179 2.66 4.08 -1.90
C THR A 179 3.90 4.96 -2.12
N PRO A 180 4.30 5.15 -3.39
CA PRO A 180 5.42 6.04 -3.74
C PRO A 180 5.13 7.52 -3.52
N TYR A 181 3.86 7.92 -3.54
CA TYR A 181 3.44 9.33 -3.49
C TYR A 181 2.41 9.57 -2.37
N PRO A 182 2.77 9.39 -1.09
CA PRO A 182 1.84 9.60 0.01
C PRO A 182 1.37 11.06 0.04
N GLY A 183 0.05 11.26 0.08
CA GLY A 183 -0.56 12.59 -0.02
C GLY A 183 -0.17 13.35 -1.29
N SER A 184 0.20 12.64 -2.36
CA SER A 184 0.73 13.20 -3.61
C SER A 184 2.01 14.06 -3.44
N GLY A 185 2.72 13.89 -2.32
CA GLY A 185 3.83 14.78 -1.95
C GLY A 185 3.41 16.20 -1.56
N LEU A 186 2.11 16.44 -1.33
CA LEU A 186 1.55 17.74 -0.93
C LEU A 186 1.14 17.78 0.54
N GLY A 187 1.17 16.64 1.23
CA GLY A 187 0.97 16.55 2.68
C GLY A 187 2.03 17.35 3.43
N ARG A 188 1.66 17.90 4.59
CA ARG A 188 2.56 18.75 5.39
C ARG A 188 2.67 18.20 6.80
N PHE A 189 3.89 18.04 7.28
CA PHE A 189 4.15 17.84 8.69
C PHE A 189 4.23 19.19 9.43
N ILE A 190 3.73 19.22 10.66
CA ILE A 190 3.79 20.37 11.54
C ILE A 190 4.47 19.90 12.85
N PRO A 191 5.61 20.50 13.23
CA PRO A 191 6.29 21.63 12.58
C PRO A 191 7.00 21.25 11.28
N ALA A 192 7.20 22.24 10.39
CA ALA A 192 7.86 22.04 9.09
C ALA A 192 9.32 21.55 9.20
N SER A 193 9.96 21.72 10.36
CA SER A 193 11.28 21.16 10.63
C SER A 193 11.31 19.64 10.56
N PHE A 194 10.21 18.97 10.91
CA PHE A 194 10.11 17.51 10.82
C PHE A 194 10.06 17.03 9.37
N ASP A 195 9.38 17.78 8.49
CA ASP A 195 9.38 17.50 7.04
C ASP A 195 10.80 17.56 6.46
N ALA A 196 11.57 18.58 6.86
CA ALA A 196 12.96 18.73 6.46
C ALA A 196 13.87 17.62 7.02
N GLU A 197 13.66 17.19 8.28
CA GLU A 197 14.39 16.09 8.90
C GLU A 197 14.13 14.77 8.16
N LEU A 198 12.87 14.48 7.86
CA LEU A 198 12.49 13.26 7.13
C LEU A 198 13.04 13.30 5.70
N GLY A 199 12.93 14.45 5.03
CA GLY A 199 13.47 14.66 3.69
C GLY A 199 15.00 14.53 3.59
N ALA A 200 15.74 14.84 4.67
CA ALA A 200 17.20 14.69 4.71
C ALA A 200 17.67 13.22 4.65
N ARG A 201 16.78 12.26 4.90
CA ARG A 201 17.07 10.81 4.74
C ARG A 201 17.06 10.38 3.27
N TRP A 202 16.47 11.18 2.40
CA TRP A 202 16.30 10.84 0.99
C TRP A 202 17.63 10.92 0.24
N THR A 203 18.15 9.77 -0.18
CA THR A 203 19.34 9.72 -1.04
C THR A 203 18.92 9.69 -2.50
N LEU A 204 18.81 10.88 -3.12
CA LEU A 204 18.43 10.99 -4.52
C LEU A 204 19.61 10.67 -5.46
N PRO A 205 19.38 9.96 -6.58
CA PRO A 205 20.41 9.77 -7.60
C PRO A 205 20.83 11.12 -8.19
N SER A 206 22.14 11.29 -8.41
CA SER A 206 22.66 12.52 -8.99
C SER A 206 21.97 12.85 -10.32
N GLN A 207 21.59 14.12 -10.53
CA GLN A 207 20.86 14.55 -11.73
C GLN A 207 21.57 14.21 -13.06
N ARG A 208 22.90 14.05 -13.04
CA ARG A 208 23.68 13.55 -14.19
C ARG A 208 23.31 12.12 -14.60
N ARG A 209 22.98 11.26 -13.63
CA ARG A 209 22.59 9.85 -13.81
C ARG A 209 21.18 9.73 -14.40
N LEU A 210 20.29 10.68 -14.10
CA LEU A 210 18.94 10.76 -14.67
C LEU A 210 18.96 11.18 -16.15
N LYS A 211 19.86 12.10 -16.52
CA LYS A 211 20.02 12.57 -17.91
C LYS A 211 20.73 11.57 -18.84
N SER A 212 21.49 10.62 -18.28
CA SER A 212 22.24 9.61 -19.06
C SER A 212 21.45 8.35 -19.37
N ARG A 213 20.21 8.19 -18.88
CA ARG A 213 19.31 7.14 -19.37
C ARG A 213 18.77 7.59 -20.72
N PRO A 214 19.07 6.89 -21.83
CA PRO A 214 18.48 7.23 -23.11
C PRO A 214 16.96 7.12 -22.98
N ALA A 215 16.24 8.08 -23.58
CA ALA A 215 14.80 7.93 -23.75
C ALA A 215 14.58 6.69 -24.62
N SER A 216 14.15 5.59 -24.01
CA SER A 216 13.84 4.36 -24.71
C SER A 216 12.57 4.58 -25.54
N THR A 217 12.75 4.99 -26.79
CA THR A 217 11.75 4.83 -27.84
C THR A 217 11.79 3.36 -28.27
N GLY A 218 10.88 2.54 -27.74
CA GLY A 218 10.78 1.11 -28.09
C GLY A 218 10.51 0.27 -26.85
N GLY A 219 9.57 -0.67 -26.97
CA GLY A 219 9.02 -1.46 -25.87
C GLY A 219 10.08 -2.06 -24.95
N PHE A 220 9.87 -1.92 -23.65
CA PHE A 220 10.63 -2.67 -22.65
C PHE A 220 10.20 -4.13 -22.69
N PRO A 221 11.14 -5.10 -22.69
CA PRO A 221 10.79 -6.49 -22.48
C PRO A 221 10.17 -6.62 -21.10
N GLY A 222 9.12 -7.43 -20.99
CA GLY A 222 8.39 -7.65 -19.75
C GLY A 222 9.34 -8.00 -18.61
N PHE A 223 9.32 -7.19 -17.55
CA PHE A 223 9.82 -7.61 -16.25
C PHE A 223 8.87 -8.68 -15.71
N VAL A 224 9.16 -9.94 -16.03
CA VAL A 224 8.74 -11.05 -15.20
C VAL A 224 9.79 -11.13 -14.11
N ALA A 225 9.43 -10.75 -12.88
CA ALA A 225 10.24 -11.05 -11.72
C ALA A 225 10.16 -12.56 -11.46
N THR A 226 10.98 -13.35 -12.15
CA THR A 226 11.29 -14.70 -11.71
C THR A 226 12.28 -14.58 -10.55
N LEU A 227 11.79 -14.86 -9.34
CA LEU A 227 12.64 -15.18 -8.20
C LEU A 227 13.59 -16.33 -8.61
N PRO A 228 14.88 -16.31 -8.26
CA PRO A 228 15.73 -17.47 -8.48
C PRO A 228 15.24 -18.60 -7.58
N ILE A 229 14.68 -19.63 -8.21
CA ILE A 229 14.51 -20.96 -7.62
C ILE A 229 15.88 -21.61 -7.69
N ASP A 230 16.45 -21.92 -6.53
CA ASP A 230 17.70 -22.64 -6.39
C ASP A 230 17.46 -24.10 -6.82
N GLU A 231 17.79 -24.45 -8.06
CA GLU A 231 17.76 -25.83 -8.53
C GLU A 231 18.98 -26.58 -7.99
N GLY A 232 18.78 -27.22 -6.84
CA GLY A 232 19.82 -27.97 -6.17
C GLY A 232 19.31 -29.09 -5.29
N CYS A 233 18.39 -29.95 -5.77
CA CYS A 233 18.31 -31.35 -5.34
C CYS A 233 17.51 -32.20 -6.32
N VAL A 234 18.22 -33.11 -6.97
CA VAL A 234 17.73 -34.15 -7.85
C VAL A 234 17.06 -35.26 -7.04
N GLY A 235 15.89 -35.73 -7.49
CA GLY A 235 15.59 -37.17 -7.49
C GLY A 235 14.26 -37.61 -6.88
N GLY A 236 13.36 -38.10 -7.75
CA GLY A 236 12.36 -39.11 -7.37
C GLY A 236 10.99 -38.91 -8.03
N PRO A 237 10.49 -39.87 -8.84
CA PRO A 237 9.22 -39.73 -9.55
C PRO A 237 8.04 -40.31 -8.76
N ALA A 238 6.91 -39.62 -8.78
CA ALA A 238 5.56 -40.18 -8.58
C ALA A 238 4.58 -39.18 -9.22
N TRP A 239 3.82 -39.59 -10.24
CA TRP A 239 2.43 -40.06 -10.11
C TRP A 239 1.54 -39.06 -9.39
#